data_AF-A0A0S4UX53-F1
#
_entry.id   AF-A0A0S4UX53-F1
#
_cell.length_a   1.000
_cell.length_b   1.000
_cell.length_c   1.000
_cell.angle_alpha   90.00
_cell.angle_beta   90.00
_cell.angle_gamma   90.00
#
_symmetry.space_group_name_H-M   'P 1'
#
loop_
_entity.id
_entity.type
_entity.pdbx_description
1 polymer ?
#
loop_
_entity_poly.entity_id
_entity_poly.type
_entity_poly.pdbx_seq_one_letter_code
_entity_poly.pdbx_strand_id
1 'polypeptide(L)'
;MLGSSGGNLTVSSAGNVTNASGKLLAAQDIALSATSLGNQAGTVAGRNVTVNTGTGALDNTGGAIAAAAALDATAGAVTNANGVMQAGTTLTARSQSLTNANGALIGNAVSVNSGTLANRQGTISSATTLDVQGQSLNNAQGKLVSNGTLTIHDDTVTNAGGQIASNADVTLSGTTLDNSAGLMHAGGTLSVNSASVLNKNTNTAGTGMEGANVALTATASFDNTAGAVRSDQSTQITAPAIDNTQGAIQSAGTVGAKAAGALTNTRGNLTGTKSVAVAAGRMSGDGTVQSQGSVSLDLQSDYVNTGTVAAGQDVSVTTTGNVTNAGTLSAGRNLAVSGNNITNTQSGQLIGAVSNTLTARGTLSNDGLIDGGATVVRAGNVVNTGRLYGDTVAIQANTLTNTVNASGVAGVIASRSDMDLGVQTLNNQEHALIYTVGNLRVGGALDANNHATGSAQSVTNGSATINADANLTIAAAQINNPVSYTHLTLPTKA
;
A
#
# COMPACT_ATOMS: atom_id res chain seq x y z
N MET A 1 52.13 -19.54 -20.50
CA MET A 1 52.07 -19.03 -19.11
C MET A 1 53.09 -17.93 -18.99
N LEU A 2 52.69 -16.75 -18.51
CA LEU A 2 53.58 -15.68 -18.07
C LEU A 2 53.36 -15.49 -16.57
N GLY A 3 54.41 -15.33 -15.77
CA GLY A 3 54.22 -15.11 -14.35
C GLY A 3 55.47 -14.90 -13.52
N SER A 4 55.26 -14.51 -12.27
CA SER A 4 56.29 -14.25 -11.26
C SER A 4 56.06 -15.14 -10.04
N SER A 5 57.04 -15.97 -9.69
CA SER A 5 56.93 -16.96 -8.61
C SER A 5 57.13 -16.38 -7.21
N GLY A 6 57.66 -15.17 -7.08
CA GLY A 6 57.93 -14.54 -5.77
C GLY A 6 57.63 -13.04 -5.70
N GLY A 7 57.28 -12.40 -6.82
CA GLY A 7 57.06 -10.95 -6.87
C GLY A 7 55.86 -10.56 -7.71
N ASN A 8 55.88 -9.31 -8.17
CA ASN A 8 54.83 -8.74 -9.01
C ASN A 8 54.98 -9.20 -10.47
N LEU A 9 53.88 -9.13 -11.22
CA LEU A 9 53.86 -9.19 -12.69
C LEU A 9 53.32 -7.86 -13.23
N THR A 10 54.13 -7.16 -14.02
CA THR A 10 53.70 -5.96 -14.73
C THR A 10 53.65 -6.24 -16.23
N VAL A 11 52.49 -6.05 -16.84
CA VAL A 11 52.28 -6.18 -18.29
C VAL A 11 51.87 -4.82 -18.82
N SER A 12 52.74 -4.19 -19.60
CA SER A 12 52.44 -2.93 -20.28
C SER A 12 52.53 -3.14 -21.79
N SER A 13 51.40 -3.09 -22.47
CA SER A 13 51.29 -3.25 -23.92
C SER A 13 50.68 -2.00 -24.54
N ALA A 14 51.23 -1.52 -25.65
CA ALA A 14 50.59 -0.48 -26.46
C ALA A 14 49.45 -1.03 -27.34
N GLY A 15 49.26 -2.36 -27.35
CA GLY A 15 48.23 -3.05 -28.13
C GLY A 15 47.44 -4.03 -27.29
N ASN A 16 46.92 -5.08 -27.93
CA ASN A 16 46.12 -6.11 -27.28
C ASN A 16 47.01 -7.07 -26.48
N VAL A 17 46.50 -7.55 -25.34
CA VAL A 17 47.06 -8.69 -24.61
C VAL A 17 46.11 -9.88 -24.79
N THR A 18 46.61 -10.96 -25.40
CA THR A 18 45.85 -12.21 -25.60
C THR A 18 46.30 -13.26 -24.59
N ASN A 19 45.47 -13.50 -23.58
CA ASN A 19 45.61 -14.57 -22.58
C ASN A 19 44.53 -15.66 -22.77
N ALA A 20 44.00 -15.84 -23.98
CA ALA A 20 43.00 -16.87 -24.25
C ALA A 20 43.59 -18.27 -23.99
N SER A 21 42.91 -19.08 -23.17
CA SER A 21 43.39 -20.37 -22.63
C SER A 21 44.76 -20.28 -21.91
N GLY A 22 45.21 -19.06 -21.63
CA GLY A 22 46.51 -18.74 -21.08
C GLY A 22 46.48 -18.58 -19.57
N LYS A 23 47.64 -18.23 -19.01
CA LYS A 23 47.83 -17.97 -17.57
C LYS A 23 48.76 -16.79 -17.38
N LEU A 24 48.28 -15.74 -16.69
CA LEU A 24 49.04 -14.63 -16.12
C LEU A 24 49.00 -14.78 -14.60
N LEU A 25 50.13 -15.12 -13.98
CA LEU A 25 50.17 -15.46 -12.55
C LEU A 25 51.23 -14.65 -11.81
N ALA A 26 50.93 -14.15 -10.62
CA ALA A 26 51.93 -13.54 -9.74
C ALA A 26 51.73 -14.00 -8.29
N ALA A 27 52.83 -14.20 -7.56
CA ALA A 27 52.77 -14.43 -6.12
C ALA A 27 52.32 -13.18 -5.35
N GLN A 28 52.61 -12.00 -5.89
CA GLN A 28 52.19 -10.70 -5.37
C GLN A 28 51.24 -10.03 -6.37
N ASP A 29 51.49 -8.78 -6.76
CA ASP A 29 50.51 -8.00 -7.50
C ASP A 29 50.64 -8.18 -9.01
N ILE A 30 49.50 -8.18 -9.72
CA ILE A 30 49.43 -8.05 -11.17
C ILE A 30 48.99 -6.64 -11.51
N ALA A 31 49.77 -5.94 -12.35
CA ALA A 31 49.38 -4.69 -12.98
C ALA A 31 49.40 -4.86 -14.50
N LEU A 32 48.24 -4.79 -15.14
CA LEU A 32 48.08 -4.94 -16.59
C LEU A 32 47.52 -3.65 -17.19
N SER A 33 48.27 -3.06 -18.12
CA SER A 33 47.84 -1.93 -18.94
C SER A 33 47.96 -2.29 -20.41
N ALA A 34 46.86 -2.19 -21.16
CA ALA A 34 46.79 -2.59 -22.57
C ALA A 34 45.68 -1.83 -23.32
N THR A 35 45.61 -1.96 -24.65
CA THR A 35 44.44 -1.49 -25.42
C THR A 35 43.25 -2.42 -25.22
N SER A 36 43.50 -3.72 -25.04
CA SER A 36 42.46 -4.70 -24.65
C SER A 36 43.10 -5.91 -23.97
N LEU A 37 42.31 -6.64 -23.21
CA LEU A 37 42.68 -7.93 -22.63
C LEU A 37 41.67 -8.99 -23.06
N GLY A 38 42.13 -9.98 -23.83
CA GLY A 38 41.38 -11.20 -24.11
C GLY A 38 41.78 -12.31 -23.14
N ASN A 39 40.95 -12.62 -22.15
CA ASN A 39 41.15 -13.68 -21.15
C ASN A 39 40.18 -14.87 -21.34
N GLN A 40 39.74 -15.14 -22.57
CA GLN A 40 38.75 -16.20 -22.83
C GLN A 40 39.29 -17.57 -22.40
N ALA A 41 38.58 -18.30 -21.54
CA ALA A 41 39.05 -19.56 -20.94
C ALA A 41 40.44 -19.47 -20.26
N GLY A 42 40.94 -18.25 -20.03
CA GLY A 42 42.25 -17.97 -19.46
C GLY A 42 42.19 -17.74 -17.96
N THR A 43 43.36 -17.56 -17.34
CA THR A 43 43.48 -17.22 -15.92
C THR A 43 44.38 -16.00 -15.73
N VAL A 44 43.93 -15.03 -14.94
CA VAL A 44 44.75 -13.96 -14.37
C VAL A 44 44.63 -14.06 -12.85
N ALA A 45 45.73 -14.30 -12.12
CA ALA A 45 45.68 -14.47 -10.68
C ALA A 45 46.87 -13.89 -9.91
N GLY A 46 46.60 -13.12 -8.86
CA GLY A 46 47.60 -12.52 -7.97
C GLY A 46 47.03 -12.11 -6.61
N ARG A 47 47.83 -11.45 -5.77
CA ARG A 47 47.39 -10.86 -4.50
C ARG A 47 46.45 -9.69 -4.74
N ASN A 48 46.96 -8.61 -5.36
CA ASN A 48 46.11 -7.59 -5.97
C ASN A 48 46.19 -7.72 -7.49
N VAL A 49 45.07 -7.49 -8.18
CA VAL A 49 45.01 -7.52 -9.63
C VAL A 49 44.43 -6.20 -10.11
N THR A 50 45.20 -5.48 -10.93
CA THR A 50 44.74 -4.27 -11.61
C THR A 50 44.77 -4.52 -13.11
N VAL A 51 43.63 -4.33 -13.76
CA VAL A 51 43.46 -4.41 -15.21
C VAL A 51 42.96 -3.06 -15.71
N ASN A 52 43.74 -2.40 -16.55
CA ASN A 52 43.36 -1.14 -17.17
C ASN A 52 43.44 -1.28 -18.69
N THR A 53 42.29 -1.29 -19.36
CA THR A 53 42.18 -1.24 -20.82
C THR A 53 41.66 0.10 -21.32
N GLY A 54 41.53 1.11 -20.45
CA GLY A 54 41.00 2.43 -20.79
C GLY A 54 39.61 2.34 -21.41
N THR A 55 39.51 2.70 -22.68
CA THR A 55 38.26 2.62 -23.47
C THR A 55 38.11 1.32 -24.26
N GLY A 56 39.10 0.42 -24.23
CA GLY A 56 39.05 -0.85 -24.93
C GLY A 56 38.49 -2.00 -24.08
N ALA A 57 38.45 -3.19 -24.66
CA ALA A 57 37.71 -4.32 -24.11
C ALA A 57 38.50 -5.17 -23.09
N LEU A 58 37.78 -5.65 -22.08
CA LEU A 58 38.18 -6.75 -21.19
C LEU A 58 37.21 -7.92 -21.43
N ASP A 59 37.65 -8.96 -22.11
CA ASP A 59 36.84 -10.14 -22.37
C ASP A 59 37.31 -11.32 -21.50
N ASN A 60 36.53 -11.64 -20.49
CA ASN A 60 36.71 -12.74 -19.55
C ASN A 60 35.75 -13.92 -19.83
N THR A 61 35.33 -14.13 -21.08
CA THR A 61 34.38 -15.19 -21.42
C THR A 61 34.93 -16.58 -21.08
N GLY A 62 34.26 -17.32 -20.20
CA GLY A 62 34.72 -18.62 -19.69
C GLY A 62 36.04 -18.57 -18.91
N GLY A 63 36.59 -17.38 -18.67
CA GLY A 63 37.87 -17.15 -18.01
C GLY A 63 37.74 -16.86 -16.52
N ALA A 64 38.89 -16.75 -15.85
CA ALA A 64 38.99 -16.38 -14.45
C ALA A 64 39.95 -15.20 -14.26
N ILE A 65 39.50 -14.17 -13.53
CA ILE A 65 40.33 -13.10 -12.99
C ILE A 65 40.16 -13.12 -11.48
N ALA A 66 41.22 -13.47 -10.75
CA ALA A 66 41.15 -13.74 -9.32
C ALA A 66 42.21 -12.94 -8.55
N ALA A 67 41.77 -12.13 -7.59
CA ALA A 67 42.64 -11.46 -6.63
C ALA A 67 42.44 -12.06 -5.23
N ALA A 68 43.53 -12.43 -4.55
CA ALA A 68 43.43 -12.86 -3.15
C ALA A 68 43.05 -11.72 -2.19
N ALA A 69 43.34 -10.47 -2.58
CA ALA A 69 42.92 -9.24 -1.91
C ALA A 69 42.03 -8.44 -2.87
N ALA A 70 42.52 -7.38 -3.50
CA ALA A 70 41.70 -6.47 -4.31
C ALA A 70 41.82 -6.72 -5.83
N LEU A 71 40.68 -6.64 -6.52
CA LEU A 71 40.58 -6.60 -7.98
C LEU A 71 40.06 -5.22 -8.41
N ASP A 72 40.85 -4.46 -9.18
CA ASP A 72 40.41 -3.23 -9.85
C ASP A 72 40.47 -3.44 -11.37
N ALA A 73 39.31 -3.39 -12.03
CA ALA A 73 39.18 -3.50 -13.47
C ALA A 73 38.57 -2.23 -14.06
N THR A 74 39.30 -1.55 -14.93
CA THR A 74 38.84 -0.40 -15.70
C THR A 74 38.92 -0.71 -17.19
N ALA A 75 37.80 -0.64 -17.89
CA ALA A 75 37.70 -0.96 -19.31
C ALA A 75 36.57 -0.19 -20.00
N GLY A 76 36.58 -0.05 -21.33
CA GLY A 76 35.42 0.48 -22.05
C GLY A 76 34.25 -0.51 -22.01
N ALA A 77 34.53 -1.78 -22.32
CA ALA A 77 33.57 -2.86 -22.27
C ALA A 77 34.14 -4.04 -21.48
N VAL A 78 33.36 -4.58 -20.54
CA VAL A 78 33.68 -5.80 -19.79
C VAL A 78 32.70 -6.90 -20.20
N THR A 79 33.22 -8.01 -20.72
CA THR A 79 32.43 -9.22 -21.03
C THR A 79 32.84 -10.32 -20.05
N ASN A 80 31.92 -10.74 -19.18
CA ASN A 80 32.13 -11.83 -18.23
C ASN A 80 31.11 -12.95 -18.46
N ALA A 81 30.99 -13.43 -19.71
CA ALA A 81 30.05 -14.49 -20.05
C ALA A 81 30.58 -15.86 -19.60
N ASN A 82 29.86 -16.60 -18.76
CA ASN A 82 30.33 -17.85 -18.13
C ASN A 82 31.69 -17.72 -17.41
N GLY A 83 32.13 -16.49 -17.11
CA GLY A 83 33.42 -16.20 -16.51
C GLY A 83 33.29 -15.84 -15.04
N VAL A 84 34.43 -15.78 -14.34
CA VAL A 84 34.50 -15.37 -12.94
C VAL A 84 35.48 -14.21 -12.78
N MET A 85 35.02 -13.14 -12.16
CA MET A 85 35.86 -12.08 -11.60
C MET A 85 35.69 -12.12 -10.08
N GLN A 86 36.77 -12.37 -9.34
CA GLN A 86 36.71 -12.57 -7.89
C GLN A 86 37.79 -11.81 -7.13
N ALA A 87 37.44 -11.31 -5.95
CA ALA A 87 38.35 -10.65 -5.02
C ALA A 87 38.14 -11.17 -3.58
N GLY A 88 39.21 -11.39 -2.82
CA GLY A 88 39.11 -11.74 -1.41
C GLY A 88 38.68 -10.57 -0.52
N THR A 89 38.97 -9.34 -0.93
CA THR A 89 38.50 -8.10 -0.29
C THR A 89 37.54 -7.37 -1.23
N THR A 90 38.02 -6.37 -1.97
CA THR A 90 37.19 -5.52 -2.80
C THR A 90 37.33 -5.86 -4.27
N LEU A 91 36.21 -6.07 -4.95
CA LEU A 91 36.12 -6.07 -6.40
C LEU A 91 35.57 -4.72 -6.85
N THR A 92 36.30 -4.03 -7.72
CA THR A 92 35.83 -2.81 -8.37
C THR A 92 35.89 -2.98 -9.88
N ALA A 93 34.76 -2.75 -10.54
CA ALA A 93 34.65 -2.75 -11.99
C ALA A 93 34.15 -1.37 -12.46
N ARG A 94 34.93 -0.71 -13.32
CA ARG A 94 34.59 0.58 -13.94
C ARG A 94 34.53 0.41 -15.46
N SER A 95 33.37 0.68 -16.05
CA SER A 95 33.23 0.58 -17.50
C SER A 95 32.13 1.43 -18.13
N GLN A 96 32.10 1.49 -19.47
CA GLN A 96 30.95 2.05 -20.18
C GLN A 96 29.86 1.00 -20.33
N SER A 97 30.25 -0.26 -20.54
CA SER A 97 29.35 -1.41 -20.54
C SER A 97 29.95 -2.59 -19.77
N LEU A 98 29.09 -3.33 -19.07
CA LEU A 98 29.45 -4.58 -18.41
C LEU A 98 28.37 -5.62 -18.70
N THR A 99 28.75 -6.74 -19.30
CA THR A 99 27.87 -7.89 -19.53
C THR A 99 28.33 -9.05 -18.65
N ASN A 100 27.50 -9.45 -17.69
CA ASN A 100 27.69 -10.61 -16.83
C ASN A 100 26.63 -11.67 -17.14
N ALA A 101 26.82 -12.43 -18.23
CA ALA A 101 25.86 -13.43 -18.69
C ALA A 101 26.25 -14.83 -18.21
N ASN A 102 25.47 -15.44 -17.30
CA ASN A 102 25.83 -16.68 -16.61
C ASN A 102 27.21 -16.64 -15.91
N GLY A 103 27.76 -15.45 -15.71
CA GLY A 103 29.03 -15.24 -15.04
C GLY A 103 28.86 -14.84 -13.58
N ALA A 104 29.99 -14.70 -12.89
CA ALA A 104 30.03 -14.28 -11.50
C ALA A 104 31.01 -13.12 -11.26
N LEU A 105 30.53 -12.09 -10.58
CA LEU A 105 31.36 -11.07 -9.91
C LEU A 105 31.23 -11.28 -8.40
N ILE A 106 32.33 -11.59 -7.72
CA ILE A 106 32.32 -12.01 -6.32
C ILE A 106 33.37 -11.21 -5.54
N GLY A 107 32.99 -10.66 -4.40
CA GLY A 107 33.93 -9.96 -3.50
C GLY A 107 33.47 -10.03 -2.05
N ASN A 108 34.34 -9.68 -1.11
CA ASN A 108 33.87 -9.32 0.23
C ASN A 108 33.06 -8.02 0.16
N ALA A 109 33.57 -7.03 -0.55
CA ALA A 109 32.85 -5.85 -1.04
C ALA A 109 32.89 -5.81 -2.57
N VAL A 110 31.82 -5.34 -3.20
CA VAL A 110 31.73 -5.22 -4.66
C VAL A 110 31.20 -3.84 -5.02
N SER A 111 31.91 -3.15 -5.91
CA SER A 111 31.49 -1.89 -6.52
C SER A 111 31.51 -2.01 -8.04
N VAL A 112 30.38 -1.78 -8.69
CA VAL A 112 30.24 -1.76 -10.14
C VAL A 112 29.78 -0.38 -10.57
N ASN A 113 30.66 0.35 -11.24
CA ASN A 113 30.34 1.63 -11.87
C ASN A 113 30.35 1.42 -13.39
N SER A 114 29.17 1.26 -13.99
CA SER A 114 29.05 1.00 -15.42
C SER A 114 27.93 1.84 -16.02
N GLY A 115 28.19 2.51 -17.14
CA GLY A 115 27.12 3.22 -17.86
C GLY A 115 25.93 2.29 -18.15
N THR A 116 26.21 1.10 -18.68
CA THR A 116 25.22 0.03 -18.87
C THR A 116 25.68 -1.26 -18.19
N LEU A 117 24.84 -1.86 -17.35
CA LEU A 117 25.10 -3.14 -16.70
C LEU A 117 24.04 -4.17 -17.09
N ALA A 118 24.44 -5.21 -17.82
CA ALA A 118 23.59 -6.35 -18.16
C ALA A 118 24.00 -7.59 -17.35
N ASN A 119 23.30 -7.85 -16.24
CA ASN A 119 23.50 -9.01 -15.37
C ASN A 119 22.46 -10.10 -15.64
N ARG A 120 22.29 -10.53 -16.90
CA ARG A 120 21.24 -11.51 -17.25
C ARG A 120 21.68 -12.94 -16.93
N GLN A 121 20.93 -13.65 -16.09
CA GLN A 121 21.30 -14.99 -15.59
C GLN A 121 22.65 -15.04 -14.85
N GLY A 122 23.31 -13.90 -14.66
CA GLY A 122 24.57 -13.77 -13.93
C GLY A 122 24.32 -13.52 -12.45
N THR A 123 25.39 -13.65 -11.67
CA THR A 123 25.41 -13.33 -10.24
C THR A 123 26.45 -12.25 -9.95
N ILE A 124 26.04 -11.21 -9.23
CA ILE A 124 26.92 -10.24 -8.60
C ILE A 124 26.67 -10.36 -7.10
N SER A 125 27.69 -10.73 -6.34
CA SER A 125 27.52 -11.07 -4.93
C SER A 125 28.60 -10.48 -4.03
N SER A 126 28.19 -10.03 -2.84
CA SER A 126 29.12 -9.54 -1.82
C SER A 126 28.82 -10.06 -0.42
N ALA A 127 29.85 -10.08 0.43
CA ALA A 127 29.71 -10.45 1.84
C ALA A 127 29.36 -9.27 2.76
N THR A 128 29.70 -8.03 2.37
CA THR A 128 29.54 -6.84 3.23
C THR A 128 28.78 -5.71 2.54
N THR A 129 29.21 -5.31 1.34
CA THR A 129 28.56 -4.23 0.59
C THR A 129 28.52 -4.55 -0.89
N LEU A 130 27.36 -4.34 -1.51
CA LEU A 130 27.21 -4.33 -2.97
C LEU A 130 26.74 -2.95 -3.40
N ASP A 131 27.54 -2.26 -4.19
CA ASP A 131 27.23 -0.94 -4.72
C ASP A 131 27.24 -0.98 -6.26
N VAL A 132 26.13 -0.57 -6.86
CA VAL A 132 25.93 -0.55 -8.31
C VAL A 132 25.51 0.85 -8.71
N GLN A 133 26.25 1.43 -9.65
CA GLN A 133 26.01 2.80 -10.12
C GLN A 133 26.14 2.86 -11.63
N GLY A 134 25.25 3.59 -12.29
CA GLY A 134 25.20 3.62 -13.74
C GLY A 134 24.06 4.45 -14.31
N GLN A 135 23.81 4.27 -15.60
CA GLN A 135 22.62 4.81 -16.26
C GLN A 135 21.52 3.73 -16.36
N SER A 136 21.90 2.48 -16.61
CA SER A 136 20.95 1.39 -16.69
C SER A 136 21.48 0.08 -16.14
N LEU A 137 20.68 -0.55 -15.31
CA LEU A 137 20.85 -1.91 -14.81
C LEU A 137 19.76 -2.82 -15.39
N ASN A 138 20.17 -3.87 -16.11
CA ASN A 138 19.32 -4.98 -16.50
C ASN A 138 19.73 -6.23 -15.72
N ASN A 139 18.98 -6.51 -14.65
CA ASN A 139 19.09 -7.71 -13.82
C ASN A 139 18.01 -8.76 -14.16
N ALA A 140 17.47 -8.77 -15.39
CA ALA A 140 16.42 -9.72 -15.73
C ALA A 140 16.92 -11.18 -15.62
N GLN A 141 16.22 -11.99 -14.83
CA GLN A 141 16.61 -13.37 -14.47
C GLN A 141 18.01 -13.47 -13.81
N GLY A 142 18.59 -12.34 -13.39
CA GLY A 142 19.88 -12.24 -12.74
C GLY A 142 19.78 -12.14 -11.22
N LYS A 143 20.94 -12.12 -10.57
CA LYS A 143 21.05 -11.96 -9.12
C LYS A 143 22.03 -10.85 -8.76
N LEU A 144 21.57 -9.86 -8.00
CA LEU A 144 22.37 -8.93 -7.20
C LEU A 144 22.11 -9.28 -5.74
N VAL A 145 23.10 -9.83 -5.04
CA VAL A 145 22.92 -10.31 -3.67
C VAL A 145 24.01 -9.82 -2.72
N SER A 146 23.65 -9.47 -1.50
CA SER A 146 24.62 -9.11 -0.47
C SER A 146 24.27 -9.67 0.91
N ASN A 147 25.27 -10.13 1.66
CA ASN A 147 25.08 -10.44 3.08
C ASN A 147 25.08 -9.17 3.98
N GLY A 148 25.47 -8.01 3.44
CA GLY A 148 25.31 -6.71 4.10
C GLY A 148 24.61 -5.74 3.15
N THR A 149 24.87 -4.44 3.22
CA THR A 149 24.06 -3.43 2.52
C THR A 149 24.17 -3.51 1.00
N LEU A 150 23.06 -3.31 0.31
CA LEU A 150 23.00 -3.26 -1.15
C LEU A 150 22.45 -1.91 -1.62
N THR A 151 23.22 -1.20 -2.45
CA THR A 151 22.85 0.12 -2.99
C THR A 151 22.85 0.09 -4.50
N ILE A 152 21.81 0.67 -5.11
CA ILE A 152 21.67 0.84 -6.56
C ILE A 152 21.39 2.32 -6.85
N HIS A 153 22.20 2.91 -7.72
CA HIS A 153 22.03 4.26 -8.25
C HIS A 153 22.12 4.25 -9.77
N ASP A 154 21.00 3.90 -10.40
CA ASP A 154 20.85 3.79 -11.85
C ASP A 154 19.55 4.48 -12.28
N ASP A 155 19.56 5.21 -13.40
CA ASP A 155 18.34 5.87 -13.89
C ASP A 155 17.25 4.85 -14.23
N THR A 156 17.63 3.72 -14.82
CA THR A 156 16.70 2.66 -15.23
C THR A 156 17.12 1.32 -14.64
N VAL A 157 16.27 0.71 -13.84
CA VAL A 157 16.49 -0.60 -13.24
C VAL A 157 15.42 -1.59 -13.70
N THR A 158 15.84 -2.63 -14.41
CA THR A 158 15.00 -3.78 -14.76
C THR A 158 15.40 -4.97 -13.91
N ASN A 159 14.54 -5.37 -12.99
CA ASN A 159 14.63 -6.59 -12.18
C ASN A 159 13.56 -7.61 -12.57
N ALA A 160 13.10 -7.58 -13.83
CA ALA A 160 12.01 -8.44 -14.29
C ALA A 160 12.40 -9.93 -14.23
N GLY A 161 11.68 -10.72 -13.42
CA GLY A 161 12.05 -12.12 -13.13
C GLY A 161 13.41 -12.30 -12.44
N GLY A 162 14.03 -11.22 -11.98
CA GLY A 162 15.34 -11.21 -11.32
C GLY A 162 15.25 -11.14 -9.81
N GLN A 163 16.42 -11.14 -9.17
CA GLN A 163 16.56 -11.01 -7.72
C GLN A 163 17.53 -9.88 -7.36
N ILE A 164 17.06 -8.93 -6.56
CA ILE A 164 17.88 -7.96 -5.83
C ILE A 164 17.62 -8.24 -4.34
N ALA A 165 18.62 -8.73 -3.62
CA ALA A 165 18.42 -9.15 -2.24
C ALA A 165 19.59 -8.82 -1.31
N SER A 166 19.28 -8.43 -0.08
CA SER A 166 20.25 -8.22 1.00
C SER A 166 19.77 -8.84 2.30
N ASN A 167 20.68 -9.36 3.13
CA ASN A 167 20.38 -9.72 4.53
C ASN A 167 20.33 -8.50 5.47
N ALA A 168 20.72 -7.32 4.98
CA ALA A 168 20.62 -6.02 5.64
C ALA A 168 19.69 -5.11 4.81
N ASP A 169 20.06 -3.84 4.62
CA ASP A 169 19.26 -2.87 3.87
C ASP A 169 19.49 -2.97 2.36
N VAL A 170 18.42 -2.73 1.59
CA VAL A 170 18.46 -2.45 0.15
C VAL A 170 18.04 -1.02 -0.09
N THR A 171 18.87 -0.23 -0.76
CA THR A 171 18.52 1.13 -1.19
C THR A 171 18.61 1.24 -2.70
N LEU A 172 17.51 1.63 -3.33
CA LEU A 172 17.45 1.93 -4.76
C LEU A 172 17.06 3.39 -4.98
N SER A 173 17.83 4.08 -5.81
CA SER A 173 17.53 5.42 -6.30
C SER A 173 17.66 5.46 -7.82
N GLY A 174 16.68 6.04 -8.50
CA GLY A 174 16.65 6.05 -9.97
C GLY A 174 15.47 6.82 -10.54
N THR A 175 15.24 6.69 -11.83
CA THR A 175 14.05 7.26 -12.51
C THR A 175 12.98 6.20 -12.69
N THR A 176 13.33 5.01 -13.15
CA THR A 176 12.38 3.92 -13.37
C THR A 176 12.85 2.61 -12.75
N LEU A 177 11.92 1.90 -12.15
CA LEU A 177 12.12 0.56 -11.61
C LEU A 177 11.04 -0.37 -12.15
N ASP A 178 11.46 -1.46 -12.80
CA ASP A 178 10.60 -2.58 -13.17
C ASP A 178 10.97 -3.84 -12.38
N ASN A 179 10.18 -4.16 -11.37
CA ASN A 179 10.26 -5.38 -10.57
C ASN A 179 9.22 -6.43 -11.00
N SER A 180 8.73 -6.40 -12.24
CA SER A 180 7.67 -7.33 -12.69
C SER A 180 8.12 -8.79 -12.61
N ALA A 181 7.35 -9.64 -11.95
CA ALA A 181 7.71 -11.02 -11.62
C ALA A 181 9.07 -11.21 -10.90
N GLY A 182 9.67 -10.12 -10.40
CA GLY A 182 10.96 -10.12 -9.71
C GLY A 182 10.83 -10.11 -8.19
N LEU A 183 11.97 -10.25 -7.52
CA LEU A 183 12.12 -10.10 -6.08
C LEU A 183 13.06 -8.95 -5.75
N MET A 184 12.58 -8.03 -4.90
CA MET A 184 13.40 -7.11 -4.14
C MET A 184 13.23 -7.45 -2.65
N HIS A 185 14.31 -7.85 -1.98
CA HIS A 185 14.26 -8.29 -0.59
C HIS A 185 15.34 -7.64 0.27
N ALA A 186 14.96 -7.12 1.44
CA ALA A 186 15.89 -6.62 2.45
C ALA A 186 15.62 -7.28 3.80
N GLY A 187 16.62 -7.88 4.44
CA GLY A 187 16.50 -8.34 5.83
C GLY A 187 16.25 -7.17 6.81
N GLY A 188 16.67 -5.96 6.44
CA GLY A 188 16.35 -4.70 7.12
C GLY A 188 15.29 -3.90 6.36
N THR A 189 15.65 -2.70 5.93
CA THR A 189 14.76 -1.80 5.19
C THR A 189 14.99 -1.90 3.69
N LEU A 190 13.91 -2.10 2.95
CA LEU A 190 13.86 -1.88 1.51
C LEU A 190 13.44 -0.43 1.25
N SER A 191 14.39 0.41 0.85
CA SER A 191 14.17 1.82 0.49
C SER A 191 14.19 1.99 -1.03
N VAL A 192 13.08 2.43 -1.62
CA VAL A 192 12.95 2.66 -3.06
C VAL A 192 12.57 4.11 -3.32
N ASN A 193 13.41 4.84 -4.05
CA ASN A 193 13.17 6.21 -4.50
C ASN A 193 13.26 6.25 -6.03
N SER A 194 12.12 6.38 -6.70
CA SER A 194 12.10 6.45 -8.18
C SER A 194 10.98 7.35 -8.68
N ALA A 195 10.96 7.70 -9.96
CA ALA A 195 9.80 8.39 -10.53
C ALA A 195 8.65 7.41 -10.78
N SER A 196 8.94 6.33 -11.51
CA SER A 196 7.97 5.27 -11.79
C SER A 196 8.45 3.93 -11.22
N VAL A 197 7.56 3.23 -10.52
CA VAL A 197 7.83 1.92 -9.96
C VAL A 197 6.75 0.95 -10.42
N LEU A 198 7.17 -0.11 -11.12
CA LEU A 198 6.33 -1.24 -11.52
C LEU A 198 6.67 -2.46 -10.65
N ASN A 199 5.69 -2.99 -9.95
CA ASN A 199 5.78 -4.21 -9.15
C ASN A 199 4.65 -5.15 -9.56
N LYS A 200 4.66 -5.60 -10.82
CA LYS A 200 3.53 -6.35 -11.40
C LYS A 200 3.71 -7.85 -11.31
N ASN A 201 2.61 -8.57 -11.17
CA ASN A 201 2.60 -10.04 -11.17
C ASN A 201 3.60 -10.65 -10.17
N THR A 202 3.77 -9.98 -9.02
CA THR A 202 4.67 -10.39 -7.94
C THR A 202 3.94 -10.90 -6.70
N ASN A 203 2.65 -11.20 -6.81
CA ASN A 203 1.89 -11.82 -5.73
C ASN A 203 2.00 -13.37 -5.73
N THR A 204 3.22 -13.88 -5.91
CA THR A 204 3.54 -15.31 -5.84
C THR A 204 4.71 -15.54 -4.87
N ALA A 205 4.90 -16.78 -4.41
CA ALA A 205 5.99 -17.08 -3.48
C ALA A 205 7.36 -16.76 -4.11
N GLY A 206 8.21 -16.05 -3.36
CA GLY A 206 9.55 -15.65 -3.81
C GLY A 206 9.58 -14.48 -4.79
N THR A 207 8.49 -13.73 -4.94
CA THR A 207 8.43 -12.47 -5.69
C THR A 207 7.78 -11.36 -4.87
N GLY A 208 8.06 -10.11 -5.23
CA GLY A 208 7.51 -8.93 -4.59
C GLY A 208 8.58 -7.96 -4.11
N MET A 209 8.13 -7.02 -3.29
CA MET A 209 8.97 -6.12 -2.52
C MET A 209 8.82 -6.48 -1.05
N GLU A 210 9.90 -6.89 -0.41
CA GLU A 210 9.88 -7.49 0.92
C GLU A 210 10.98 -6.90 1.82
N GLY A 211 10.66 -6.72 3.10
CA GLY A 211 11.68 -6.55 4.12
C GLY A 211 11.14 -6.32 5.52
N ALA A 212 12.00 -6.15 6.52
CA ALA A 212 11.54 -5.80 7.87
C ALA A 212 10.74 -4.49 7.84
N ASN A 213 11.20 -3.53 7.02
CA ASN A 213 10.45 -2.34 6.63
C ASN A 213 10.49 -2.17 5.11
N VAL A 214 9.43 -1.60 4.53
CA VAL A 214 9.42 -1.12 3.15
C VAL A 214 9.09 0.37 3.15
N ALA A 215 10.00 1.18 2.59
CA ALA A 215 9.82 2.61 2.38
C ALA A 215 9.92 2.91 0.87
N LEU A 216 8.79 3.24 0.25
CA LEU A 216 8.70 3.49 -1.19
C LEU A 216 8.21 4.92 -1.45
N THR A 217 9.02 5.71 -2.14
CA THR A 217 8.64 7.01 -2.68
C THR A 217 8.71 6.98 -4.19
N ALA A 218 7.55 7.12 -4.84
CA ALA A 218 7.44 7.28 -6.28
C ALA A 218 7.02 8.73 -6.61
N THR A 219 7.74 9.45 -7.47
CA THR A 219 7.39 10.86 -7.78
C THR A 219 6.41 11.01 -8.94
N ALA A 220 6.15 9.96 -9.71
CA ALA A 220 5.16 9.93 -10.79
C ALA A 220 4.06 8.88 -10.53
N SER A 221 4.42 7.60 -10.35
CA SER A 221 3.44 6.52 -10.18
C SER A 221 4.02 5.28 -9.52
N PHE A 222 3.18 4.60 -8.76
CA PHE A 222 3.45 3.25 -8.27
C PHE A 222 2.36 2.29 -8.76
N ASP A 223 2.76 1.27 -9.50
CA ASP A 223 1.88 0.24 -10.04
C ASP A 223 2.21 -1.12 -9.41
N ASN A 224 1.33 -1.57 -8.53
CA ASN A 224 1.35 -2.84 -7.81
C ASN A 224 0.26 -3.80 -8.34
N THR A 225 -0.09 -3.71 -9.63
CA THR A 225 -1.14 -4.55 -10.23
C THR A 225 -0.77 -6.03 -10.17
N ALA A 226 -1.62 -6.86 -9.55
CA ALA A 226 -1.30 -8.26 -9.21
C ALA A 226 0.06 -8.44 -8.50
N GLY A 227 0.52 -7.38 -7.83
CA GLY A 227 1.80 -7.29 -7.16
C GLY A 227 1.71 -7.52 -5.66
N ALA A 228 2.87 -7.64 -5.02
CA ALA A 228 2.95 -7.69 -3.57
C ALA A 228 4.03 -6.81 -2.97
N VAL A 229 3.66 -6.07 -1.93
CA VAL A 229 4.55 -5.40 -1.00
C VAL A 229 4.29 -5.97 0.39
N ARG A 230 5.32 -6.50 1.06
CA ARG A 230 5.19 -7.18 2.36
C ARG A 230 6.26 -6.69 3.32
N SER A 231 5.90 -6.49 4.58
CA SER A 231 6.87 -6.21 5.64
C SER A 231 6.55 -6.82 6.99
N ASP A 232 7.56 -6.94 7.84
CA ASP A 232 7.38 -7.43 9.20
C ASP A 232 6.89 -6.33 10.16
N GLN A 233 7.33 -5.09 9.96
CA GLN A 233 7.10 -3.99 10.90
C GLN A 233 6.34 -2.81 10.30
N SER A 234 6.74 -2.34 9.12
CA SER A 234 6.15 -1.15 8.51
C SER A 234 6.26 -1.13 6.99
N THR A 235 5.15 -0.83 6.32
CA THR A 235 5.10 -0.55 4.88
C THR A 235 4.61 0.87 4.68
N GLN A 236 5.47 1.76 4.21
CA GLN A 236 5.17 3.18 3.94
C GLN A 236 5.35 3.48 2.46
N ILE A 237 4.27 3.88 1.79
CA ILE A 237 4.23 4.14 0.35
C ILE A 237 3.73 5.55 0.11
N THR A 238 4.49 6.35 -0.64
CA THR A 238 4.10 7.70 -1.07
C THR A 238 4.22 7.81 -2.58
N ALA A 239 3.13 8.18 -3.26
CA ALA A 239 3.12 8.45 -4.70
C ALA A 239 2.03 9.44 -5.10
N PRO A 240 2.06 10.06 -6.29
CA PRO A 240 0.90 10.76 -6.82
C PRO A 240 -0.26 9.82 -7.14
N ALA A 241 0.05 8.64 -7.70
CA ALA A 241 -0.92 7.60 -8.00
C ALA A 241 -0.40 6.25 -7.53
N ILE A 242 -1.25 5.49 -6.84
CA ILE A 242 -1.01 4.12 -6.39
C ILE A 242 -2.05 3.22 -7.04
N ASP A 243 -1.62 2.28 -7.88
CA ASP A 243 -2.49 1.23 -8.41
C ASP A 243 -2.20 -0.09 -7.69
N ASN A 244 -3.11 -0.50 -6.82
CA ASN A 244 -3.09 -1.78 -6.09
C ASN A 244 -4.15 -2.74 -6.64
N THR A 245 -4.53 -2.65 -7.92
CA THR A 245 -5.55 -3.53 -8.51
C THR A 245 -5.12 -5.00 -8.44
N GLN A 246 -5.90 -5.85 -7.77
CA GLN A 246 -5.54 -7.25 -7.49
C GLN A 246 -4.20 -7.43 -6.74
N GLY A 247 -3.63 -6.35 -6.24
CA GLY A 247 -2.37 -6.34 -5.52
C GLY A 247 -2.58 -6.53 -4.03
N ALA A 248 -1.47 -6.77 -3.32
CA ALA A 248 -1.44 -6.84 -1.88
C ALA A 248 -0.37 -5.91 -1.32
N ILE A 249 -0.76 -5.00 -0.42
CA ILE A 249 0.14 -4.18 0.39
C ILE A 249 -0.09 -4.57 1.84
N GLN A 250 0.90 -5.23 2.43
CA GLN A 250 0.74 -5.93 3.70
C GLN A 250 1.87 -5.61 4.67
N SER A 251 1.57 -5.61 5.96
CA SER A 251 2.57 -5.57 7.02
C SER A 251 2.12 -6.35 8.25
N ALA A 252 3.04 -7.08 8.88
CA ALA A 252 2.84 -7.63 10.22
C ALA A 252 2.92 -6.54 11.33
N GLY A 253 3.08 -5.27 10.96
CA GLY A 253 2.86 -4.10 11.82
C GLY A 253 1.91 -3.08 11.17
N THR A 254 2.43 -1.99 10.60
CA THR A 254 1.62 -0.88 10.06
C THR A 254 1.69 -0.77 8.55
N VAL A 255 0.59 -0.37 7.91
CA VAL A 255 0.57 0.05 6.51
C VAL A 255 0.18 1.53 6.43
N GLY A 256 1.02 2.34 5.80
CA GLY A 256 0.73 3.72 5.44
C GLY A 256 0.81 3.92 3.93
N ALA A 257 -0.30 4.31 3.29
CA ALA A 257 -0.36 4.60 1.86
C ALA A 257 -0.83 6.04 1.61
N LYS A 258 0.04 6.85 1.02
CA LYS A 258 -0.22 8.25 0.70
C LYS A 258 -0.24 8.47 -0.81
N ALA A 259 -1.42 8.75 -1.36
CA ALA A 259 -1.62 9.05 -2.77
C ALA A 259 -2.02 10.52 -2.96
N ALA A 260 -1.20 11.39 -3.57
CA ALA A 260 -1.62 12.79 -3.78
C ALA A 260 -2.90 12.90 -4.64
N GLY A 261 -3.06 11.98 -5.59
CA GLY A 261 -4.23 11.83 -6.45
C GLY A 261 -5.04 10.57 -6.10
N ALA A 262 -4.88 9.51 -6.88
CA ALA A 262 -5.71 8.31 -6.77
C ALA A 262 -4.98 7.13 -6.11
N LEU A 263 -5.68 6.45 -5.20
CA LEU A 263 -5.35 5.10 -4.76
C LEU A 263 -6.40 4.13 -5.30
N THR A 264 -6.05 3.37 -6.34
CA THR A 264 -6.91 2.30 -6.86
C THR A 264 -6.65 1.04 -6.04
N ASN A 265 -7.64 0.58 -5.27
CA ASN A 265 -7.57 -0.67 -4.51
C ASN A 265 -8.54 -1.73 -5.07
N THR A 266 -8.81 -1.69 -6.37
CA THR A 266 -9.81 -2.55 -7.01
C THR A 266 -9.47 -4.02 -6.88
N ARG A 267 -10.31 -4.77 -6.13
CA ARG A 267 -10.05 -6.17 -5.74
C ARG A 267 -8.65 -6.37 -5.12
N GLY A 268 -8.07 -5.30 -4.60
CA GLY A 268 -6.78 -5.28 -3.93
C GLY A 268 -6.94 -5.40 -2.42
N ASN A 269 -5.83 -5.67 -1.74
CA ASN A 269 -5.77 -5.78 -0.30
C ASN A 269 -4.78 -4.79 0.32
N LEU A 270 -5.22 -4.04 1.33
CA LEU A 270 -4.40 -3.30 2.28
C LEU A 270 -4.56 -3.91 3.67
N THR A 271 -3.53 -4.54 4.22
CA THR A 271 -3.61 -5.22 5.54
C THR A 271 -2.45 -4.86 6.45
N GLY A 272 -2.73 -4.41 7.67
CA GLY A 272 -1.72 -4.18 8.71
C GLY A 272 -2.20 -4.72 10.04
N THR A 273 -1.37 -5.41 10.82
CA THR A 273 -1.83 -5.95 12.12
C THR A 273 -2.11 -4.84 13.15
N LYS A 274 -1.28 -3.79 13.20
CA LYS A 274 -1.40 -2.68 14.16
C LYS A 274 -2.26 -1.55 13.62
N SER A 275 -2.07 -1.18 12.35
CA SER A 275 -2.92 -0.19 11.70
C SER A 275 -2.80 -0.21 10.19
N VAL A 276 -3.82 0.32 9.54
CA VAL A 276 -3.77 0.77 8.14
C VAL A 276 -4.20 2.24 8.08
N ALA A 277 -3.35 3.10 7.53
CA ALA A 277 -3.65 4.50 7.30
C ALA A 277 -3.53 4.83 5.80
N VAL A 278 -4.60 5.38 5.24
CA VAL A 278 -4.65 5.86 3.86
C VAL A 278 -4.93 7.35 3.86
N ALA A 279 -4.10 8.11 3.15
CA ALA A 279 -4.37 9.50 2.82
C ALA A 279 -4.36 9.64 1.29
N ALA A 280 -5.51 9.95 0.69
CA ALA A 280 -5.62 10.01 -0.77
C ALA A 280 -6.51 11.15 -1.27
N GLY A 281 -6.26 11.64 -2.50
CA GLY A 281 -7.22 12.51 -3.16
C GLY A 281 -8.56 11.78 -3.40
N ARG A 282 -8.49 10.55 -3.91
CA ARG A 282 -9.62 9.61 -4.05
C ARG A 282 -9.14 8.18 -3.90
N MET A 283 -10.05 7.28 -3.49
CA MET A 283 -9.76 5.86 -3.33
C MET A 283 -10.89 5.00 -3.91
N SER A 284 -10.56 3.92 -4.62
CA SER A 284 -11.57 2.92 -4.98
C SER A 284 -11.94 2.07 -3.76
N GLY A 285 -13.24 1.81 -3.56
CA GLY A 285 -13.73 1.12 -2.37
C GLY A 285 -14.21 -0.31 -2.64
N ASP A 286 -13.79 -0.94 -3.73
CA ASP A 286 -14.16 -2.29 -4.16
C ASP A 286 -13.10 -3.36 -3.80
N GLY A 287 -12.19 -3.03 -2.88
CA GLY A 287 -11.19 -3.94 -2.33
C GLY A 287 -11.36 -4.18 -0.82
N THR A 288 -10.29 -4.69 -0.20
CA THR A 288 -10.22 -4.89 1.26
C THR A 288 -9.23 -3.92 1.91
N VAL A 289 -9.63 -3.34 3.03
CA VAL A 289 -8.77 -2.58 3.93
C VAL A 289 -8.99 -3.11 5.35
N GLN A 290 -7.98 -3.75 5.93
CA GLN A 290 -8.18 -4.47 7.20
C GLN A 290 -7.04 -4.28 8.20
N SER A 291 -7.39 -4.22 9.48
CA SER A 291 -6.43 -4.26 10.57
C SER A 291 -6.93 -5.01 11.80
N GLN A 292 -6.04 -5.66 12.56
CA GLN A 292 -6.38 -6.12 13.91
C GLN A 292 -6.38 -4.96 14.92
N GLY A 293 -5.66 -3.87 14.62
CA GLY A 293 -5.72 -2.61 15.33
C GLY A 293 -6.71 -1.66 14.65
N SER A 294 -6.25 -0.52 14.13
CA SER A 294 -7.14 0.53 13.61
C SER A 294 -6.99 0.79 12.11
N VAL A 295 -8.06 1.22 11.46
CA VAL A 295 -8.05 1.68 10.06
C VAL A 295 -8.45 3.16 10.00
N SER A 296 -7.70 3.97 9.25
CA SER A 296 -8.02 5.36 8.97
C SER A 296 -7.95 5.65 7.49
N LEU A 297 -9.03 6.18 6.92
CA LEU A 297 -9.11 6.67 5.54
C LEU A 297 -9.36 8.19 5.58
N ASP A 298 -8.42 8.97 5.06
CA ASP A 298 -8.53 10.43 4.90
C ASP A 298 -8.54 10.75 3.40
N LEU A 299 -9.69 11.22 2.90
CA LEU A 299 -9.98 11.35 1.48
C LEU A 299 -10.42 12.78 1.11
N GLN A 300 -10.10 13.24 -0.09
CA GLN A 300 -10.43 14.60 -0.55
C GLN A 300 -11.56 14.65 -1.59
N SER A 301 -12.25 13.53 -1.79
CA SER A 301 -13.32 13.39 -2.78
C SER A 301 -14.29 12.29 -2.36
N ASP A 302 -15.36 12.13 -3.13
CA ASP A 302 -16.38 11.12 -2.91
C ASP A 302 -15.76 9.72 -2.74
N TYR A 303 -16.27 8.98 -1.77
CA TYR A 303 -15.85 7.62 -1.47
C TYR A 303 -17.03 6.67 -1.58
N VAL A 304 -16.91 5.68 -2.46
CA VAL A 304 -17.90 4.62 -2.64
C VAL A 304 -17.29 3.31 -2.18
N ASN A 305 -17.75 2.82 -1.03
CA ASN A 305 -17.35 1.52 -0.49
C ASN A 305 -18.33 0.44 -0.98
N THR A 306 -17.84 -0.50 -1.78
CA THR A 306 -18.57 -1.73 -2.17
C THR A 306 -17.89 -2.99 -1.62
N GLY A 307 -16.69 -2.85 -1.05
CA GLY A 307 -15.90 -3.91 -0.45
C GLY A 307 -15.96 -3.90 1.07
N THR A 308 -14.81 -4.08 1.71
CA THR A 308 -14.70 -4.20 3.17
C THR A 308 -13.63 -3.26 3.73
N VAL A 309 -14.03 -2.44 4.70
CA VAL A 309 -13.12 -1.72 5.60
C VAL A 309 -13.40 -2.21 7.01
N ALA A 310 -12.44 -2.89 7.63
CA ALA A 310 -12.65 -3.49 8.95
C ALA A 310 -11.45 -3.32 9.88
N ALA A 311 -11.72 -3.12 11.16
CA ALA A 311 -10.68 -3.02 12.18
C ALA A 311 -11.07 -3.75 13.46
N GLY A 312 -10.12 -4.42 14.11
CA GLY A 312 -10.33 -5.01 15.44
C GLY A 312 -10.51 -3.96 16.55
N GLN A 313 -10.03 -2.74 16.32
CA GLN A 313 -10.26 -1.57 17.18
C GLN A 313 -11.11 -0.55 16.44
N ASP A 314 -10.53 0.54 15.94
CA ASP A 314 -11.30 1.68 15.42
C ASP A 314 -11.22 1.76 13.89
N VAL A 315 -12.33 2.16 13.26
CA VAL A 315 -12.37 2.57 11.85
C VAL A 315 -12.75 4.03 11.78
N SER A 316 -11.92 4.84 11.11
CA SER A 316 -12.27 6.20 10.72
C SER A 316 -12.30 6.33 9.20
N VAL A 317 -13.40 6.86 8.67
CA VAL A 317 -13.53 7.25 7.26
C VAL A 317 -13.90 8.73 7.21
N THR A 318 -12.96 9.57 6.82
CA THR A 318 -13.17 11.01 6.66
C THR A 318 -13.00 11.38 5.20
N THR A 319 -13.99 12.10 4.66
CA THR A 319 -13.88 12.71 3.33
C THR A 319 -14.39 14.15 3.31
N THR A 320 -13.85 14.97 2.42
CA THR A 320 -14.44 16.27 2.07
C THR A 320 -15.69 16.14 1.18
N GLY A 321 -15.83 15.03 0.46
CA GLY A 321 -16.94 14.70 -0.43
C GLY A 321 -18.03 13.85 0.26
N ASN A 322 -18.79 13.09 -0.54
CA ASN A 322 -19.84 12.19 -0.06
C ASN A 322 -19.27 10.81 0.30
N VAL A 323 -19.89 10.13 1.26
CA VAL A 323 -19.65 8.70 1.53
C VAL A 323 -20.87 7.91 1.07
N THR A 324 -20.68 6.96 0.16
CA THR A 324 -21.68 5.95 -0.18
C THR A 324 -21.17 4.59 0.25
N ASN A 325 -21.84 3.98 1.22
CA ASN A 325 -21.54 2.64 1.69
C ASN A 325 -22.57 1.64 1.13
N ALA A 326 -22.09 0.75 0.27
CA ALA A 326 -22.83 -0.42 -0.24
C ALA A 326 -22.17 -1.75 0.16
N GLY A 327 -21.02 -1.70 0.84
CA GLY A 327 -20.31 -2.83 1.42
C GLY A 327 -20.34 -2.80 2.95
N THR A 328 -19.22 -3.15 3.58
CA THR A 328 -19.08 -3.17 5.05
C THR A 328 -18.04 -2.16 5.52
N LEU A 329 -18.43 -1.32 6.49
CA LEU A 329 -17.51 -0.61 7.39
C LEU A 329 -17.76 -1.13 8.81
N SER A 330 -16.76 -1.78 9.42
CA SER A 330 -16.93 -2.44 10.73
C SER A 330 -15.75 -2.22 11.67
N ALA A 331 -16.04 -1.85 12.92
CA ALA A 331 -15.05 -1.63 13.96
C ALA A 331 -15.34 -2.47 15.21
N GLY A 332 -14.33 -3.14 15.74
CA GLY A 332 -14.40 -3.86 17.02
C GLY A 332 -14.49 -2.94 18.25
N ARG A 333 -14.29 -1.63 18.07
CA ARG A 333 -14.60 -0.58 19.03
C ARG A 333 -15.41 0.53 18.39
N ASN A 334 -14.75 1.58 17.87
CA ASN A 334 -15.44 2.78 17.40
C ASN A 334 -15.39 2.87 15.89
N LEU A 335 -16.56 2.99 15.26
CA LEU A 335 -16.69 3.40 13.87
C LEU A 335 -17.00 4.90 13.83
N ALA A 336 -16.21 5.67 13.10
CA ALA A 336 -16.45 7.08 12.83
C ALA A 336 -16.47 7.34 11.32
N VAL A 337 -17.57 7.87 10.80
CA VAL A 337 -17.71 8.23 9.37
C VAL A 337 -18.10 9.70 9.25
N SER A 338 -17.33 10.46 8.47
CA SER A 338 -17.55 11.88 8.26
C SER A 338 -17.50 12.25 6.77
N GLY A 339 -18.48 13.01 6.30
CA GLY A 339 -18.56 13.48 4.91
C GLY A 339 -19.55 14.64 4.71
N ASN A 340 -19.69 15.08 3.47
CA ASN A 340 -20.73 16.04 3.08
C ASN A 340 -22.12 15.41 3.21
N ASN A 341 -22.34 14.28 2.54
CA ASN A 341 -23.50 13.42 2.75
C ASN A 341 -23.01 12.00 3.06
N ILE A 342 -23.81 11.24 3.80
CA ILE A 342 -23.56 9.81 4.07
C ILE A 342 -24.77 9.03 3.56
N THR A 343 -24.57 8.12 2.62
CA THR A 343 -25.58 7.21 2.10
C THR A 343 -25.18 5.79 2.45
N ASN A 344 -25.95 5.12 3.30
CA ASN A 344 -25.83 3.70 3.56
C ASN A 344 -26.92 2.96 2.77
N THR A 345 -26.55 2.29 1.69
CA THR A 345 -27.50 1.62 0.79
C THR A 345 -28.08 0.36 1.42
N GLN A 346 -29.06 -0.28 0.79
CA GLN A 346 -29.71 -1.51 1.28
C GLN A 346 -28.73 -2.62 1.68
N SER A 347 -27.63 -2.80 0.93
CA SER A 347 -26.58 -3.78 1.22
C SER A 347 -25.52 -3.27 2.20
N GLY A 348 -25.52 -1.97 2.47
CA GLY A 348 -24.54 -1.28 3.30
C GLY A 348 -24.68 -1.64 4.79
N GLN A 349 -23.53 -1.88 5.41
CA GLN A 349 -23.40 -2.09 6.85
C GLN A 349 -22.40 -1.09 7.43
N LEU A 350 -22.85 -0.37 8.45
CA LEU A 350 -22.04 0.52 9.29
C LEU A 350 -22.14 -0.01 10.73
N ILE A 351 -21.07 -0.62 11.24
CA ILE A 351 -21.09 -1.33 12.52
C ILE A 351 -19.93 -0.84 13.41
N GLY A 352 -20.23 -0.41 14.63
CA GLY A 352 -19.22 -0.10 15.63
C GLY A 352 -19.57 -0.72 16.98
N ALA A 353 -18.81 -1.72 17.43
CA ALA A 353 -19.19 -2.54 18.59
C ALA A 353 -19.35 -1.73 19.89
N VAL A 354 -18.54 -0.69 20.10
CA VAL A 354 -18.64 0.24 21.23
C VAL A 354 -19.39 1.50 20.83
N SER A 355 -19.00 2.15 19.74
CA SER A 355 -19.73 3.31 19.22
C SER A 355 -19.71 3.38 17.70
N ASN A 356 -20.79 3.92 17.14
CA ASN A 356 -20.94 4.19 15.72
C ASN A 356 -21.35 5.67 15.56
N THR A 357 -20.39 6.52 15.21
CA THR A 357 -20.57 7.96 15.08
C THR A 357 -20.58 8.37 13.61
N LEU A 358 -21.70 8.90 13.15
CA LEU A 358 -21.90 9.33 11.76
C LEU A 358 -22.13 10.84 11.71
N THR A 359 -21.26 11.55 11.00
CA THR A 359 -21.31 13.01 10.88
C THR A 359 -21.43 13.43 9.40
N ALA A 360 -22.60 13.93 9.02
CA ALA A 360 -22.85 14.48 7.69
C ALA A 360 -23.06 15.99 7.77
N ARG A 361 -22.46 16.79 6.88
CA ARG A 361 -22.77 18.23 6.83
C ARG A 361 -24.18 18.50 6.29
N GLY A 362 -24.59 17.71 5.30
CA GLY A 362 -25.89 17.73 4.67
C GLY A 362 -26.77 16.60 5.19
N THR A 363 -27.00 15.59 4.36
CA THR A 363 -27.95 14.50 4.64
C THR A 363 -27.24 13.19 4.98
N LEU A 364 -27.76 12.52 6.01
CA LEU A 364 -27.54 11.08 6.21
C LEU A 364 -28.77 10.32 5.70
N SER A 365 -28.59 9.45 4.73
CA SER A 365 -29.61 8.53 4.21
C SER A 365 -29.24 7.10 4.57
N ASN A 366 -30.14 6.39 5.24
CA ASN A 366 -29.96 4.99 5.60
C ASN A 366 -31.09 4.13 5.05
N ASP A 367 -30.74 3.22 4.14
CA ASP A 367 -31.59 2.12 3.67
C ASP A 367 -31.06 0.74 4.13
N GLY A 368 -29.81 0.69 4.60
CA GLY A 368 -29.13 -0.52 5.07
C GLY A 368 -29.19 -0.72 6.58
N LEU A 369 -28.09 -1.23 7.13
CA LEU A 369 -27.88 -1.40 8.58
C LEU A 369 -26.90 -0.36 9.12
N ILE A 370 -27.33 0.37 10.14
CA ILE A 370 -26.50 1.11 11.07
C ILE A 370 -26.68 0.48 12.44
N ASP A 371 -25.60 0.00 13.05
CA ASP A 371 -25.64 -0.61 14.38
C ASP A 371 -24.40 -0.24 15.20
N GLY A 372 -24.54 -0.19 16.51
CA GLY A 372 -23.43 -0.04 17.42
C GLY A 372 -23.82 -0.09 18.89
N GLY A 373 -22.84 -0.07 19.79
CA GLY A 373 -23.12 0.09 21.23
C GLY A 373 -23.82 1.42 21.48
N ALA A 374 -23.11 2.53 21.29
CA ALA A 374 -23.71 3.85 21.16
C ALA A 374 -23.78 4.27 19.68
N THR A 375 -24.99 4.45 19.13
CA THR A 375 -25.17 4.99 17.78
C THR A 375 -25.48 6.48 17.86
N VAL A 376 -24.59 7.29 17.30
CA VAL A 376 -24.64 8.75 17.36
C VAL A 376 -24.65 9.31 15.94
N VAL A 377 -25.72 9.99 15.57
CA VAL A 377 -25.87 10.63 14.26
C VAL A 377 -25.95 12.14 14.41
N ARG A 378 -25.12 12.86 13.64
CA ARG A 378 -25.16 14.32 13.51
C ARG A 378 -25.25 14.68 12.04
N ALA A 379 -26.37 15.25 11.61
CA ALA A 379 -26.58 15.64 10.23
C ALA A 379 -27.44 16.90 10.10
N GLY A 380 -27.45 17.55 8.93
CA GLY A 380 -28.46 18.54 8.60
C GLY A 380 -29.84 17.88 8.48
N ASN A 381 -29.93 16.78 7.73
CA ASN A 381 -31.14 15.95 7.63
C ASN A 381 -30.78 14.47 7.82
N VAL A 382 -31.68 13.72 8.45
CA VAL A 382 -31.59 12.26 8.56
C VAL A 382 -32.82 11.65 7.90
N VAL A 383 -32.61 10.77 6.93
CA VAL A 383 -33.64 9.97 6.29
C VAL A 383 -33.33 8.50 6.59
N ASN A 384 -34.22 7.85 7.33
CA ASN A 384 -34.13 6.44 7.64
C ASN A 384 -35.27 5.69 6.97
N THR A 385 -34.90 4.78 6.06
CA THR A 385 -35.79 3.79 5.44
C THR A 385 -35.33 2.36 5.70
N GLY A 386 -34.15 2.20 6.29
CA GLY A 386 -33.57 0.93 6.73
C GLY A 386 -33.61 0.75 8.25
N ARG A 387 -32.54 0.16 8.79
CA ARG A 387 -32.41 -0.16 10.23
C ARG A 387 -31.32 0.71 10.86
N LEU A 388 -31.67 1.42 11.92
CA LEU A 388 -30.76 2.21 12.74
C LEU A 388 -30.91 1.76 14.19
N TYR A 389 -29.91 1.04 14.69
CA TYR A 389 -29.92 0.39 15.99
C TYR A 389 -28.79 0.86 16.89
N GLY A 390 -28.98 0.67 18.19
CA GLY A 390 -27.87 0.57 19.14
C GLY A 390 -28.31 0.16 20.54
N ASP A 391 -27.38 0.09 21.48
CA ASP A 391 -27.74 0.04 22.91
C ASP A 391 -28.32 1.39 23.32
N THR A 392 -27.64 2.49 22.96
CA THR A 392 -28.22 3.84 23.00
C THR A 392 -28.27 4.44 21.60
N VAL A 393 -29.28 5.24 21.31
CA VAL A 393 -29.40 5.98 20.05
C VAL A 393 -29.52 7.47 20.33
N ALA A 394 -28.64 8.28 19.74
CA ALA A 394 -28.71 9.73 19.79
C ALA A 394 -28.67 10.34 18.38
N ILE A 395 -29.66 11.16 18.04
CA ILE A 395 -29.76 11.79 16.71
C ILE A 395 -29.91 13.30 16.85
N GLN A 396 -29.00 14.05 16.22
CA GLN A 396 -29.09 15.49 16.04
C GLN A 396 -29.33 15.83 14.57
N ALA A 397 -30.45 16.49 14.27
CA ALA A 397 -30.77 16.92 12.91
C ALA A 397 -31.72 18.12 12.84
N ASN A 398 -31.74 18.86 11.74
CA ASN A 398 -32.83 19.79 11.48
C ASN A 398 -34.11 19.01 11.21
N THR A 399 -34.04 17.99 10.34
CA THR A 399 -35.17 17.11 10.06
C THR A 399 -34.75 15.66 10.21
N LEU A 400 -35.49 14.89 11.00
CA LEU A 400 -35.43 13.43 11.05
C LEU A 400 -36.71 12.88 10.42
N THR A 401 -36.56 12.17 9.30
CA THR A 401 -37.64 11.44 8.63
C THR A 401 -37.39 9.95 8.73
N ASN A 402 -38.31 9.24 9.38
CA ASN A 402 -38.36 7.78 9.42
C ASN A 402 -39.59 7.32 8.63
N THR A 403 -39.37 6.61 7.52
CA THR A 403 -40.43 6.30 6.53
C THR A 403 -40.15 5.01 5.79
N VAL A 404 -40.99 4.62 4.83
CA VAL A 404 -40.75 3.43 3.99
C VAL A 404 -39.73 3.67 2.89
N ASN A 405 -39.01 2.62 2.51
CA ASN A 405 -38.19 2.62 1.30
C ASN A 405 -39.05 2.42 0.03
N ALA A 406 -38.40 2.46 -1.13
CA ALA A 406 -39.05 2.22 -2.42
C ALA A 406 -39.70 0.82 -2.56
N SER A 407 -39.33 -0.14 -1.71
CA SER A 407 -39.95 -1.48 -1.66
C SER A 407 -41.10 -1.58 -0.65
N GLY A 408 -41.48 -0.46 -0.01
CA GLY A 408 -42.55 -0.42 1.00
C GLY A 408 -42.14 -1.00 2.37
N VAL A 409 -40.84 -1.26 2.60
CA VAL A 409 -40.34 -1.69 3.91
C VAL A 409 -40.15 -0.45 4.78
N ALA A 410 -40.80 -0.45 5.94
CA ALA A 410 -40.77 0.67 6.86
C ALA A 410 -39.44 0.75 7.63
N GLY A 411 -38.90 1.97 7.75
CA GLY A 411 -37.71 2.25 8.53
C GLY A 411 -37.90 1.96 10.01
N VAL A 412 -36.85 1.43 10.64
CA VAL A 412 -36.81 1.16 12.07
C VAL A 412 -35.65 1.91 12.71
N ILE A 413 -35.96 2.70 13.73
CA ILE A 413 -35.01 3.30 14.65
C ILE A 413 -35.25 2.64 16.01
N ALA A 414 -34.27 1.90 16.54
CA ALA A 414 -34.46 1.18 17.80
C ALA A 414 -33.26 1.24 18.74
N SER A 415 -33.51 1.20 20.05
CA SER A 415 -32.46 1.11 21.08
C SER A 415 -32.79 0.10 22.18
N ARG A 416 -31.75 -0.52 22.77
CA ARG A 416 -31.88 -1.47 23.90
C ARG A 416 -31.86 -0.80 25.28
N SER A 417 -31.47 0.47 25.34
CA SER A 417 -31.48 1.37 26.50
C SER A 417 -32.09 2.71 26.07
N ASP A 418 -31.57 3.86 26.49
CA ASP A 418 -32.18 5.17 26.22
C ASP A 418 -32.01 5.64 24.76
N MET A 419 -32.97 6.44 24.30
CA MET A 419 -32.95 7.12 23.00
C MET A 419 -33.20 8.62 23.18
N ASP A 420 -32.32 9.43 22.58
CA ASP A 420 -32.35 10.89 22.63
C ASP A 420 -32.39 11.49 21.20
N LEU A 421 -33.48 12.17 20.87
CA LEU A 421 -33.70 12.80 19.57
C LEU A 421 -33.68 14.33 19.71
N GLY A 422 -32.57 14.95 19.35
CA GLY A 422 -32.39 16.40 19.33
C GLY A 422 -32.65 16.97 17.94
N VAL A 423 -33.93 17.18 17.59
CA VAL A 423 -34.35 17.51 16.22
C VAL A 423 -35.32 18.69 16.15
N GLN A 424 -35.24 19.50 15.09
CA GLN A 424 -36.22 20.58 14.88
C GLN A 424 -37.56 20.03 14.36
N THR A 425 -37.51 19.12 13.39
CA THR A 425 -38.69 18.43 12.84
C THR A 425 -38.49 16.92 12.92
N LEU A 426 -39.44 16.21 13.54
CA LEU A 426 -39.52 14.76 13.52
C LEU A 426 -40.72 14.31 12.69
N ASN A 427 -40.47 13.52 11.65
CA ASN A 427 -41.50 12.91 10.81
C ASN A 427 -41.37 11.38 10.87
N ASN A 428 -42.21 10.73 11.67
CA ASN A 428 -42.35 9.27 11.68
C ASN A 428 -43.60 8.91 10.90
N GLN A 429 -43.49 8.22 9.76
CA GLN A 429 -44.60 8.06 8.82
C GLN A 429 -44.69 6.64 8.25
N GLU A 430 -45.86 6.29 7.72
CA GLU A 430 -46.06 5.12 6.86
C GLU A 430 -45.59 3.79 7.48
N HIS A 431 -46.13 3.45 8.66
CA HIS A 431 -45.79 2.25 9.43
C HIS A 431 -44.36 2.18 9.97
N ALA A 432 -43.57 3.25 9.86
CA ALA A 432 -42.23 3.30 10.43
C ALA A 432 -42.26 3.23 11.97
N LEU A 433 -41.20 2.65 12.53
CA LEU A 433 -41.08 2.37 13.96
C LEU A 433 -39.93 3.15 14.57
N ILE A 434 -40.23 3.90 15.63
CA ILE A 434 -39.25 4.41 16.58
C ILE A 434 -39.54 3.71 17.92
N TYR A 435 -38.58 2.93 18.42
CA TYR A 435 -38.78 2.10 19.61
C TYR A 435 -37.58 2.12 20.55
N THR A 436 -37.83 2.10 21.85
CA THR A 436 -36.78 1.95 22.85
C THR A 436 -37.28 1.13 24.03
N VAL A 437 -36.39 0.31 24.60
CA VAL A 437 -36.64 -0.35 25.89
C VAL A 437 -36.49 0.64 27.05
N GLY A 438 -35.59 1.62 26.90
CA GLY A 438 -35.34 2.65 27.91
C GLY A 438 -36.26 3.85 27.76
N ASN A 439 -35.74 5.02 28.13
CA ASN A 439 -36.44 6.29 27.97
C ASN A 439 -36.28 6.81 26.53
N LEU A 440 -37.36 7.34 25.96
CA LEU A 440 -37.32 8.13 24.73
C LEU A 440 -37.51 9.60 25.05
N ARG A 441 -36.54 10.44 24.67
CA ARG A 441 -36.62 11.90 24.83
C ARG A 441 -36.53 12.57 23.46
N VAL A 442 -37.48 13.46 23.17
CA VAL A 442 -37.48 14.30 21.96
C VAL A 442 -37.38 15.76 22.38
N GLY A 443 -36.37 16.46 21.85
CA GLY A 443 -36.11 17.88 22.07
C GLY A 443 -35.60 18.54 20.78
N GLY A 444 -35.17 19.80 20.87
CA GLY A 444 -34.72 20.59 19.70
C GLY A 444 -33.24 20.42 19.33
N ALA A 445 -32.42 19.93 20.26
CA ALA A 445 -30.98 19.75 20.07
C ALA A 445 -30.44 18.64 20.98
N LEU A 446 -29.21 18.19 20.72
CA LEU A 446 -28.44 17.38 21.66
C LEU A 446 -27.42 18.25 22.41
N ASP A 447 -27.21 17.95 23.69
CA ASP A 447 -26.11 18.53 24.46
C ASP A 447 -24.76 17.81 24.19
N ALA A 448 -23.73 18.17 24.96
CA ALA A 448 -22.40 17.57 24.85
C ALA A 448 -22.35 16.09 25.27
N ASN A 449 -23.32 15.62 26.07
CA ASN A 449 -23.46 14.24 26.52
C ASN A 449 -24.42 13.43 25.63
N ASN A 450 -24.89 14.03 24.53
CA ASN A 450 -25.88 13.46 23.60
C ASN A 450 -27.30 13.31 24.19
N HIS A 451 -27.67 14.10 25.21
CA HIS A 451 -29.04 14.15 25.72
C HIS A 451 -29.89 15.17 24.98
N ALA A 452 -31.16 14.84 24.76
CA ALA A 452 -32.11 15.75 24.14
C ALA A 452 -32.40 16.96 25.05
N THR A 453 -32.31 18.17 24.50
CA THR A 453 -32.56 19.42 25.19
C THR A 453 -33.42 20.37 24.33
N GLY A 454 -34.01 21.38 24.96
CA GLY A 454 -34.88 22.33 24.27
C GLY A 454 -36.19 21.71 23.76
N SER A 455 -36.82 22.35 22.79
CA SER A 455 -38.06 21.89 22.17
C SER A 455 -37.90 21.76 20.67
N ALA A 456 -38.40 20.66 20.11
CA ALA A 456 -38.63 20.54 18.67
C ALA A 456 -39.66 21.59 18.22
N GLN A 457 -39.63 21.94 16.93
CA GLN A 457 -40.66 22.77 16.31
C GLN A 457 -41.91 21.95 16.04
N SER A 458 -41.74 20.76 15.45
CA SER A 458 -42.85 19.88 15.10
C SER A 458 -42.48 18.41 15.25
N VAL A 459 -43.40 17.63 15.79
CA VAL A 459 -43.34 16.16 15.83
C VAL A 459 -44.59 15.61 15.15
N THR A 460 -44.41 14.91 14.04
CA THR A 460 -45.47 14.25 13.29
C THR A 460 -45.30 12.74 13.36
N ASN A 461 -46.30 12.04 13.89
CA ASN A 461 -46.42 10.59 13.86
C ASN A 461 -47.62 10.19 12.97
N GLY A 462 -47.38 10.00 11.68
CA GLY A 462 -48.43 9.78 10.68
C GLY A 462 -48.58 8.30 10.32
N SER A 463 -49.61 7.64 10.85
CA SER A 463 -49.84 6.20 10.63
C SER A 463 -48.61 5.33 10.94
N ALA A 464 -47.87 5.70 11.98
CA ALA A 464 -46.59 5.12 12.37
C ALA A 464 -46.55 4.90 13.90
N THR A 465 -45.49 4.28 14.41
CA THR A 465 -45.36 3.97 15.85
C THR A 465 -44.14 4.66 16.47
N ILE A 466 -44.36 5.39 17.56
CA ILE A 466 -43.31 5.87 18.48
C ILE A 466 -43.62 5.26 19.85
N ASN A 467 -42.73 4.42 20.38
CA ASN A 467 -42.95 3.72 21.65
C ASN A 467 -41.68 3.69 22.53
N ALA A 468 -41.88 3.72 23.84
CA ALA A 468 -40.86 3.51 24.86
C ALA A 468 -41.42 2.59 25.96
N ASP A 469 -40.67 1.57 26.39
CA ASP A 469 -41.11 0.69 27.47
C ASP A 469 -40.96 1.34 28.86
N ALA A 470 -40.07 2.32 28.99
CA ALA A 470 -39.98 3.19 30.16
C ALA A 470 -40.74 4.52 29.93
N ASN A 471 -40.06 5.68 30.00
CA ASN A 471 -40.71 6.98 29.83
C ASN A 471 -40.56 7.52 28.42
N LEU A 472 -41.66 8.01 27.84
CA LEU A 472 -41.67 8.83 26.63
C LEU A 472 -41.86 10.30 26.99
N THR A 473 -40.88 11.15 26.68
CA THR A 473 -40.95 12.60 26.84
C THR A 473 -40.80 13.29 25.47
N ILE A 474 -41.79 14.07 25.07
CA ILE A 474 -41.76 14.85 23.84
C ILE A 474 -41.90 16.33 24.17
N ALA A 475 -40.82 17.09 23.97
CA ALA A 475 -40.84 18.55 24.01
C ALA A 475 -40.93 19.09 22.57
N ALA A 476 -42.10 19.59 22.18
CA ALA A 476 -42.34 20.14 20.85
C ALA A 476 -43.35 21.30 20.89
N ALA A 477 -43.19 22.28 19.99
CA ALA A 477 -44.16 23.37 19.82
C ALA A 477 -45.47 22.87 19.17
N GLN A 478 -45.39 21.86 18.29
CA GLN A 478 -46.53 21.21 17.68
C GLN A 478 -46.35 19.69 17.68
N ILE A 479 -47.41 18.95 18.03
CA ILE A 479 -47.47 17.49 17.94
C ILE A 479 -48.67 17.12 17.07
N ASN A 480 -48.40 16.43 15.96
CA ASN A 480 -49.40 15.96 15.00
C ASN A 480 -49.40 14.43 15.00
N ASN A 481 -50.56 13.82 15.25
CA ASN A 481 -50.72 12.37 15.17
C ASN A 481 -51.83 12.00 14.17
N PRO A 482 -51.66 12.30 12.87
CA PRO A 482 -52.69 12.04 11.89
C PRO A 482 -52.82 10.54 11.60
N VAL A 483 -54.06 10.09 11.41
CA VAL A 483 -54.37 8.75 10.93
C VAL A 483 -54.69 8.86 9.44
N SER A 484 -53.87 8.24 8.60
CA SER A 484 -54.09 8.17 7.15
C SER A 484 -54.73 6.83 6.81
N TYR A 485 -56.04 6.70 7.04
CA TYR A 485 -56.81 5.65 6.36
C TYR A 485 -57.18 6.16 4.97
N THR A 486 -56.61 5.57 3.91
CA THR A 486 -57.18 5.69 2.56
C THR A 486 -58.47 4.88 2.50
N HIS A 487 -59.61 5.55 2.69
CA HIS A 487 -60.93 5.01 2.40
C HIS A 487 -61.10 4.96 0.88
N LEU A 488 -60.94 3.78 0.27
CA LEU A 488 -61.31 3.55 -1.13
C LEU A 488 -62.79 3.18 -1.19
N THR A 489 -63.65 4.15 -1.45
CA THR A 489 -64.98 3.86 -2.02
C THR A 489 -64.78 3.44 -3.47
N LEU A 490 -64.78 2.14 -3.72
CA LEU A 490 -65.14 1.62 -5.04
C LEU A 490 -66.64 1.89 -5.25
N PRO A 491 -67.07 2.60 -6.30
CA PRO A 491 -68.44 2.44 -6.75
C PRO A 491 -68.59 1.00 -7.24
N THR A 492 -69.44 0.25 -6.56
CA THR A 492 -70.02 -0.99 -7.09
C THR A 492 -70.53 -0.73 -8.51
N LYS A 493 -70.08 -1.55 -9.46
CA LYS A 493 -70.68 -1.62 -10.80
C LYS A 493 -72.21 -1.74 -10.70
N ALA A 494 -72.90 -0.95 -11.49
CA ALA A 494 -74.12 -1.35 -12.18
C ALA A 494 -73.94 -0.99 -13.66
#